data_AF-A0A150NN07-F1
#
_entry.id   AF-A0A150NN07-F1
#
_cell.length_a   1.000
_cell.length_b   1.000
_cell.length_c   1.000
_cell.angle_alpha   90.00
_cell.angle_beta   90.00
_cell.angle_gamma   90.00
#
_symmetry.space_group_name_H-M   'P 1'
#
loop_
_entity.id
_entity.type
_entity.pdbx_description
1 polymer ?
#
loop_
_entity_poly.entity_id
_entity_poly.type
_entity_poly.pdbx_seq_one_letter_code
_entity_poly.pdbx_strand_id
1 'polypeptide(L)'
;MKAYTYVKPGLASFVDVDKPVIRKPTDAIVRIVKTTICGTDLHIIKGDVPACQSGTILGHEGIGIVEEVGEGVSNFKKRRQGLDFLCLCLW
;
A
#
# COMPACT_ATOMS: atom_id res chain seq x y z
N MET A 1 1.12 10.85 7.01
CA MET A 1 1.12 10.70 5.53
C MET A 1 -0.31 10.48 5.07
N LYS A 2 -0.65 10.77 3.81
CA LYS A 2 -2.01 10.56 3.32
C LYS A 2 -2.18 9.13 2.78
N ALA A 3 -3.33 8.52 3.05
CA ALA A 3 -3.72 7.21 2.54
C ALA A 3 -5.16 7.24 1.99
N TYR A 4 -5.37 6.65 0.81
CA TYR A 4 -6.71 6.56 0.23
C TYR A 4 -7.49 5.44 0.93
N THR A 5 -8.56 5.81 1.63
CA THR A 5 -9.19 4.98 2.64
C THR A 5 -10.68 4.84 2.36
N TYR A 6 -11.20 3.61 2.42
CA TYR A 6 -12.63 3.34 2.35
C TYR A 6 -13.33 3.83 3.62
N VAL A 7 -14.33 4.71 3.47
CA VAL A 7 -15.05 5.31 4.60
C VAL A 7 -16.42 4.67 4.75
N LYS A 8 -17.16 4.52 3.65
CA LYS A 8 -18.50 3.92 3.60
C LYS A 8 -18.88 3.65 2.14
N PRO A 9 -19.96 2.91 1.85
CA PRO A 9 -20.42 2.71 0.48
C PRO A 9 -20.57 4.05 -0.27
N GLY A 10 -19.95 4.12 -1.45
CA GLY A 10 -19.87 5.31 -2.30
C GLY A 10 -18.82 6.35 -1.92
N LEU A 11 -18.02 6.12 -0.86
CA LEU A 11 -17.05 7.11 -0.38
C LEU A 11 -15.73 6.47 0.05
N ALA A 12 -14.67 6.85 -0.66
CA ALA A 12 -13.29 6.77 -0.19
C ALA A 12 -12.65 8.15 -0.24
N SER A 13 -11.71 8.41 0.66
CA SER A 13 -11.06 9.71 0.78
C SER A 13 -9.61 9.58 1.26
N PHE A 14 -8.83 10.63 1.06
CA PHE A 14 -7.50 10.73 1.64
C PHE A 14 -7.60 11.09 3.12
N VAL A 15 -7.11 10.19 3.97
CA VAL A 15 -7.02 10.38 5.43
C VAL A 15 -5.56 10.48 5.83
N ASP A 16 -5.25 11.32 6.82
CA ASP A 16 -3.93 11.39 7.42
C ASP A 16 -3.72 10.22 8.39
N VAL A 17 -2.64 9.46 8.17
CA VAL A 17 -2.25 8.27 8.93
C VAL A 17 -0.77 8.34 9.29
N ASP A 18 -0.34 7.60 10.30
CA ASP A 18 1.08 7.50 10.64
C ASP A 18 1.89 6.86 9.52
N LYS A 19 3.17 7.20 9.44
CA LYS A 19 4.08 6.50 8.52
C LYS A 19 4.24 5.05 8.98
N PRO A 20 4.29 4.08 8.07
CA PRO A 20 4.56 2.69 8.44
C PRO A 20 5.95 2.58 9.07
N VAL A 21 6.10 1.58 9.93
CA VAL A 21 7.36 1.17 10.55
C VAL A 21 7.55 -0.32 10.32
N ILE A 22 8.79 -0.78 10.25
CA ILE A 22 9.10 -2.21 10.18
C ILE A 22 8.57 -2.89 11.46
N ARG A 23 7.75 -3.94 11.31
CA ARG A 23 7.18 -4.70 12.44
C ARG A 23 7.77 -6.10 12.55
N LYS A 24 8.12 -6.71 11.41
CA LYS A 24 8.74 -8.03 11.32
C LYS A 24 10.09 -7.92 10.59
N PRO A 25 11.06 -8.81 10.88
CA PRO A 25 12.34 -8.83 10.16
C PRO A 25 12.21 -9.00 8.65
N THR A 26 11.09 -9.52 8.16
CA THR A 26 10.82 -9.76 6.73
C THR A 26 10.12 -8.60 6.02
N ASP A 27 9.75 -7.53 6.74
CA ASP A 27 8.99 -6.42 6.15
C ASP A 27 9.88 -5.52 5.28
N ALA A 28 9.25 -4.79 4.37
CA ALA A 28 9.85 -3.69 3.65
C ALA A 28 8.90 -2.48 3.63
N ILE A 29 9.45 -1.28 3.79
CA ILE A 29 8.73 -0.04 3.57
C ILE A 29 9.05 0.45 2.17
N VAL A 30 8.01 0.65 1.37
CA VAL A 30 8.11 1.08 -0.01
C VAL A 30 7.43 2.43 -0.16
N ARG A 31 8.17 3.41 -0.67
CA ARG A 31 7.57 4.68 -1.11
C ARG A 31 6.97 4.49 -2.48
N ILE A 32 5.64 4.51 -2.52
CA ILE A 32 4.87 4.39 -3.75
C ILE A 32 5.17 5.58 -4.67
N VAL A 33 5.52 5.27 -5.92
CA VAL A 33 5.79 6.24 -6.99
C VAL A 33 4.56 6.36 -7.90
N LYS A 34 3.94 5.23 -8.25
CA LYS A 34 2.68 5.15 -8.98
C LYS A 34 1.86 3.96 -8.48
N THR A 35 0.56 4.05 -8.62
CA THR A 35 -0.40 2.98 -8.36
C THR A 35 -1.51 3.04 -9.41
N THR A 36 -2.12 1.91 -9.71
CA THR A 36 -3.32 1.84 -10.55
C THR A 36 -4.57 1.63 -9.68
N ILE A 37 -5.74 1.74 -10.32
CA ILE A 37 -7.03 1.40 -9.73
C ILE A 37 -7.47 0.08 -10.34
N CYS A 38 -7.74 -0.91 -9.50
CA CYS A 38 -8.28 -2.18 -9.92
C CYS A 38 -9.81 -2.18 -9.86
N GLY A 39 -10.45 -3.08 -10.59
CA GLY A 39 -11.90 -3.30 -10.46
C GLY A 39 -12.32 -3.66 -9.03
N THR A 40 -11.47 -4.37 -8.29
CA THR A 40 -11.72 -4.72 -6.87
C THR A 40 -11.84 -3.48 -5.99
N ASP A 41 -11.03 -2.44 -6.23
CA ASP A 41 -11.14 -1.18 -5.46
C ASP A 41 -12.51 -0.54 -5.67
N LEU A 42 -13.04 -0.60 -6.90
CA LEU A 42 -14.36 -0.07 -7.23
C LEU A 42 -15.49 -0.86 -6.57
N HIS A 43 -15.39 -2.20 -6.55
CA HIS A 43 -16.35 -3.05 -5.83
C HIS A 43 -16.34 -2.80 -4.32
N ILE A 44 -15.16 -2.59 -3.73
CA ILE A 44 -15.03 -2.19 -2.32
C ILE A 44 -15.71 -0.84 -2.08
N ILE A 45 -15.40 0.18 -2.89
CA ILE A 45 -15.97 1.52 -2.74
C ILE A 45 -17.50 1.48 -2.90
N LYS A 46 -18.03 0.66 -3.81
CA LYS A 46 -19.47 0.48 -4.00
C LYS A 46 -20.15 -0.20 -2.80
N GLY A 47 -19.39 -0.87 -1.94
CA GLY A 47 -19.90 -1.65 -0.81
C GLY A 47 -20.27 -3.09 -1.16
N ASP A 48 -19.83 -3.60 -2.31
CA ASP A 48 -20.12 -4.96 -2.78
C ASP A 48 -19.27 -6.03 -2.08
N VAL A 49 -18.29 -5.64 -1.26
CA VAL A 49 -17.36 -6.52 -0.55
C VAL A 49 -17.60 -6.45 0.97
N PRO A 50 -18.46 -7.31 1.55
CA PRO A 50 -18.86 -7.22 2.96
C PRO A 50 -17.71 -7.40 3.96
N ALA A 51 -16.65 -8.10 3.55
CA ALA A 51 -15.46 -8.30 4.39
C ALA A 51 -14.62 -7.02 4.53
N CYS A 52 -14.79 -6.03 3.65
CA CYS A 52 -14.05 -4.78 3.73
C CYS A 52 -14.71 -3.83 4.74
N GLN A 53 -13.95 -3.41 5.73
CA GLN A 53 -14.43 -2.56 6.82
C GLN A 53 -14.07 -1.08 6.57
N SER A 54 -14.90 -0.17 7.08
CA SER A 54 -14.56 1.25 7.15
C SER A 54 -13.20 1.44 7.82
N GLY A 55 -12.37 2.30 7.23
CA GLY A 55 -10.98 2.52 7.64
C GLY A 55 -9.96 1.66 6.90
N THR A 56 -10.39 0.77 6.00
CA THR A 56 -9.47 -0.01 5.15
C THR A 56 -8.76 0.92 4.16
N ILE A 57 -7.42 0.90 4.17
CA ILE A 57 -6.59 1.56 3.17
C ILE A 57 -6.64 0.75 1.87
N LEU A 58 -6.95 1.41 0.76
CA LEU A 58 -7.12 0.79 -0.55
C LEU A 58 -5.83 0.83 -1.38
N GLY A 59 -5.86 0.11 -2.51
CA GLY A 59 -4.75 0.02 -3.45
C GLY A 59 -3.87 -1.22 -3.21
N HIS A 60 -3.77 -2.05 -4.24
CA HIS A 60 -2.99 -3.30 -4.22
C HIS A 60 -2.16 -3.50 -5.49
N GLU A 61 -2.05 -2.46 -6.32
CA GLU A 61 -1.33 -2.45 -7.60
C GLU A 61 -0.38 -1.24 -7.67
N GLY A 62 0.79 -1.36 -7.05
CA GLY A 62 1.74 -0.26 -6.87
C GLY A 62 3.12 -0.55 -7.44
N ILE A 63 3.81 0.49 -7.89
CA ILE A 63 5.26 0.48 -8.07
C ILE A 63 5.90 1.51 -7.14
N GLY A 64 7.02 1.15 -6.54
CA GLY A 64 7.70 2.05 -5.61
C GLY A 64 9.17 1.77 -5.42
N ILE A 65 9.77 2.60 -4.57
CA ILE A 65 11.19 2.54 -4.20
C ILE A 65 11.28 2.05 -2.75
N VAL A 66 12.11 1.03 -2.52
CA VAL A 66 12.37 0.50 -1.18
C VAL A 66 13.11 1.53 -0.32
N GLU A 67 12.45 2.04 0.73
CA GLU A 67 13.00 3.03 1.67
C GLU A 67 13.58 2.41 2.95
N GLU A 68 13.09 1.24 3.34
CA GLU A 68 13.56 0.49 4.51
C GLU A 68 13.25 -0.99 4.36
N VAL A 69 14.09 -1.85 4.92
CA VAL A 69 13.88 -3.29 4.98
C VAL A 69 14.21 -3.80 6.37
N GLY A 70 13.52 -4.83 6.82
CA GLY A 70 13.87 -5.54 8.04
C GLY A 70 15.14 -6.39 7.87
N GLU A 71 15.71 -6.80 8.99
CA GLU A 71 17.00 -7.52 9.04
C GLU A 71 16.98 -8.89 8.33
N GLY A 72 15.81 -9.49 8.16
CA GLY A 72 15.62 -10.76 7.47
C GLY A 72 15.52 -10.64 5.95
N VAL A 73 15.57 -9.43 5.38
CA VAL A 73 15.50 -9.20 3.93
C VAL A 73 16.91 -9.11 3.35
N SER A 74 17.31 -10.11 2.57
CA SER A 74 18.63 -10.18 1.92
C SER A 74 18.63 -9.76 0.45
N ASN A 75 17.48 -9.85 -0.22
CA ASN A 75 17.36 -9.68 -1.67
C ASN A 75 17.15 -8.22 -2.10
N PHE A 76 16.82 -7.33 -1.17
CA PHE A 76 16.56 -5.92 -1.42
C PHE A 76 17.42 -5.06 -0.50
N LYS A 77 17.83 -3.87 -0.96
CA LYS A 77 18.61 -2.92 -0.15
C LYS A 77 17.90 -1.57 -0.09
N LYS A 78 17.97 -0.89 1.06
CA LYS A 78 17.59 0.52 1.17
C LYS A 78 18.43 1.35 0.21
N ARG A 79 17.84 1.97 -0.82
CA ARG A 79 18.60 2.78 -1.79
C ARG A 79 17.85 4.05 -2.21
N ARG A 80 18.60 5.16 -2.28
CA ARG A 80 18.09 6.51 -2.54
C ARG A 80 17.83 6.80 -4.03
N GLN A 81 18.36 6.00 -4.96
CA GLN A 81 18.20 6.15 -6.41
C GLN A 81 18.23 4.79 -7.15
N GLY A 82 17.12 4.47 -7.83
CA GLY A 82 17.15 4.04 -9.24
C GLY A 82 17.06 2.56 -9.63
N LEU A 83 17.31 1.57 -8.77
CA LEU A 83 17.47 0.18 -9.24
C LEU A 83 16.62 -0.90 -8.55
N ASP A 84 16.03 -0.62 -7.38
CA ASP A 84 15.17 -1.57 -6.67
C ASP A 84 13.72 -1.09 -6.75
N PHE A 85 13.09 -1.29 -7.91
CA PHE A 85 11.66 -1.10 -8.11
C PHE A 85 10.92 -2.34 -7.63
N LEU A 86 10.02 -2.16 -6.66
CA LEU A 86 9.11 -3.24 -6.26
C LEU A 86 7.76 -3.03 -6.95
N CYS A 87 7.39 -3.98 -7.80
CA CYS A 87 6.02 -4.14 -8.27
C CYS A 87 5.26 -4.92 -7.20
N LEU A 88 4.27 -4.27 -6.61
CA LEU A 88 3.37 -4.84 -5.62
C LEU A 88 2.03 -5.09 -6.33
N CYS A 89 1.82 -6.33 -6.76
CA CYS A 89 0.49 -6.86 -7.02
C CYS A 89 0.18 -7.82 -5.88
N LEU A 90 -0.51 -7.32 -4.86
CA LEU A 90 -0.90 -8.13 -3.70
C LEU A 90 -2.32 -8.66 -3.95
N TRP A 91 -2.41 -9.92 -4.37
CA TRP A 91 -3.65 -10.71 -4.39
C TRP A 91 -3.58 -11.78 -3.31
#